data_AF-A0A6A5EYN2-F1
#
_entry.id   AF-A0A6A5EYN2-F1
#
_cell.length_a   1.000
_cell.length_b   1.000
_cell.length_c   1.000
_cell.angle_alpha   90.00
_cell.angle_beta   90.00
_cell.angle_gamma   90.00
#
_symmetry.space_group_name_H-M   'P 1'
#
loop_
_entity.id
_entity.type
_entity.pdbx_description
1 polymer ?
#
loop_
_entity_poly.entity_id
_entity_poly.type
_entity_poly.pdbx_seq_one_letter_code
_entity_poly.pdbx_strand_id
1 'polypeptide(L)'
;MENLGESREELIKDYRDVSKEAIREEYAGHVMKIFVLRGSSAEEDHTPADVSIIIEGTETLRERRKASEQTEEKMAEKTTDKKMKEEDVNAAYNRCSPVDLDKDLVDWRKPLAWQVGHLREKYDAWVHQPVDRPIRLFGNPFLEASTKTSWYWVPVVWLPVVFYFSWHCYTTLAKGTTRLELTSDFSIPIHVHIFPLLFLLGWFLWSLVEYCIHRFVFHMKPPAHNYYLITLHFLLHGQHHKSPFDGSRLVFPPGLASLMVGSLYLFLCSTLPVILGTSVFVGGLCGYVVYDMIHYYLHYGSPKRGSYMYKLKAYHVKHHFEHQRAGFGITTKFWDHPFNTVIPDEKF
;
A
#
# COMPACT_ATOMS: atom_id res chain seq x y z
N MET A 1 46.71 -43.41 1.69
CA MET A 1 45.27 -43.64 1.52
C MET A 1 44.60 -43.04 2.74
N GLU A 2 44.16 -41.79 2.65
CA GLU A 2 43.23 -41.19 3.61
C GLU A 2 42.19 -40.45 2.81
N ASN A 3 40.95 -40.84 3.06
CA ASN A 3 39.76 -40.57 2.27
C ASN A 3 39.11 -39.31 2.88
N LEU A 4 39.35 -38.13 2.30
CA LEU A 4 38.63 -36.91 2.66
C LEU A 4 37.47 -36.74 1.69
N GLY A 5 36.47 -37.62 1.83
CA GLY A 5 35.16 -37.45 1.22
C GLY A 5 34.22 -36.86 2.26
N GLU A 6 33.99 -35.54 2.20
CA GLU A 6 32.88 -34.92 2.92
C GLU A 6 31.58 -35.64 2.57
N SER A 7 30.76 -35.91 3.60
CA SER A 7 29.49 -36.57 3.40
C SER A 7 28.58 -35.69 2.55
N ARG A 8 27.85 -36.30 1.60
CA ARG A 8 26.80 -35.61 0.81
C ARG A 8 25.80 -34.85 1.70
N GLU A 9 25.62 -35.28 2.94
CA GLU A 9 24.76 -34.63 3.92
C GLU A 9 25.36 -33.33 4.49
N GLU A 10 26.69 -33.26 4.62
CA GLU A 10 27.41 -32.04 5.04
C GLU A 10 27.36 -30.97 3.95
N LEU A 11 27.56 -31.35 2.68
CA LEU A 11 27.41 -30.44 1.54
C LEU A 11 25.97 -29.91 1.39
N ILE A 12 24.95 -30.72 1.68
CA ILE A 12 23.54 -30.29 1.66
C ILE A 12 23.21 -29.37 2.83
N LYS A 13 23.86 -29.59 3.99
CA LYS A 13 23.72 -28.74 5.17
C LYS A 13 24.35 -27.37 4.95
N ASP A 14 25.57 -27.32 4.43
CA ASP A 14 26.26 -26.08 4.09
C ASP A 14 25.52 -25.29 2.99
N TYR A 15 25.02 -25.95 1.94
CA TYR A 15 24.23 -25.26 0.92
C TYR A 15 22.90 -24.72 1.47
N ARG A 16 22.25 -25.41 2.41
CA ARG A 16 21.03 -24.92 3.09
C ARG A 16 21.33 -23.78 4.04
N ASP A 17 22.46 -23.79 4.73
CA ASP A 17 22.83 -22.74 5.67
C ASP A 17 23.29 -21.48 4.92
N VAL A 18 24.07 -21.61 3.84
CA VAL A 18 24.39 -20.50 2.92
C VAL A 18 23.13 -19.95 2.25
N SER A 19 22.20 -20.80 1.81
CA SER A 19 20.91 -20.37 1.26
C SER A 19 20.05 -19.64 2.30
N LYS A 20 20.02 -20.11 3.56
CA LYS A 20 19.28 -19.44 4.63
C LYS A 20 19.93 -18.14 5.05
N GLU A 21 21.25 -18.04 5.03
CA GLU A 21 22.00 -16.81 5.33
C GLU A 21 21.86 -15.80 4.19
N ALA A 22 21.94 -16.23 2.93
CA ALA A 22 21.68 -15.40 1.76
C ALA A 22 20.21 -14.93 1.73
N ILE A 23 19.25 -15.81 2.06
CA ILE A 23 17.82 -15.42 2.22
C ILE A 23 17.65 -14.52 3.46
N ARG A 24 18.45 -14.66 4.53
CA ARG A 24 18.38 -13.75 5.68
C ARG A 24 18.95 -12.37 5.39
N GLU A 25 20.01 -12.28 4.59
CA GLU A 25 20.59 -11.01 4.15
C GLU A 25 19.73 -10.33 3.08
N GLU A 26 19.11 -11.09 2.17
CA GLU A 26 18.21 -10.58 1.13
C GLU A 26 16.87 -10.09 1.70
N TYR A 27 16.46 -10.60 2.87
CA TYR A 27 15.28 -10.16 3.64
C TYR A 27 15.63 -9.33 4.89
N ALA A 28 16.82 -8.72 4.95
CA ALA A 28 17.09 -7.62 5.90
C ALA A 28 16.38 -6.34 5.44
N GLY A 29 15.06 -6.43 5.23
CA GLY A 29 14.18 -5.30 5.03
C GLY A 29 14.22 -4.42 6.26
N HIS A 30 14.39 -3.12 6.05
CA HIS A 30 14.21 -2.11 7.08
C HIS A 30 12.72 -2.09 7.47
N VAL A 31 12.32 -2.96 8.41
CA VAL A 31 10.96 -2.94 8.97
C VAL A 31 10.93 -1.87 10.04
N MET A 32 10.34 -0.72 9.70
CA MET A 32 10.09 0.36 10.63
C MET A 32 8.84 0.04 11.45
N LYS A 33 8.99 -0.05 12.78
CA LYS A 33 7.85 -0.23 13.69
C LYS A 33 7.14 1.11 13.88
N ILE A 34 5.84 1.14 13.62
CA ILE A 34 4.98 2.28 13.98
C ILE A 34 4.52 2.03 15.41
N PHE A 35 4.95 2.85 16.35
CA PHE A 35 4.57 2.77 17.76
C PHE A 35 3.43 3.75 18.03
N VAL A 36 2.24 3.24 18.33
CA VAL A 36 1.10 4.09 18.73
C VAL A 36 0.95 4.01 20.24
N LEU A 37 1.23 5.11 20.93
CA LEU A 37 1.20 5.21 22.38
C LEU A 37 -0.15 5.74 22.87
N ARG A 38 -0.70 5.09 23.90
CA ARG A 38 -1.83 5.60 24.67
C ARG A 38 -1.29 6.37 25.88
N GLY A 39 -1.64 7.66 26.00
CA GLY A 39 -1.40 8.42 27.22
C GLY A 39 -2.34 7.91 28.32
N SER A 40 -1.79 7.50 29.46
CA SER A 40 -2.58 7.20 30.65
C SER A 40 -2.73 8.48 31.47
N SER A 41 -3.85 9.20 31.35
CA SER A 41 -4.27 10.11 32.40
C SER A 41 -4.93 9.28 33.50
N ALA A 42 -4.29 9.23 34.67
CA ALA A 42 -4.91 8.71 35.87
C ALA A 42 -5.78 9.81 36.46
N GLU A 43 -7.02 9.94 36.00
CA GLU A 43 -8.11 10.58 36.74
C GLU A 43 -9.45 10.25 36.05
N GLU A 44 -10.42 9.82 36.87
CA GLU A 44 -11.79 9.50 36.45
C GLU A 44 -12.49 10.79 35.96
N ASP A 45 -12.37 11.11 34.69
CA ASP A 45 -13.35 11.94 33.99
C ASP A 45 -13.50 11.48 32.54
N HIS A 46 -14.73 11.60 32.02
CA HIS A 46 -15.12 11.15 30.69
C HIS A 46 -14.51 12.04 29.59
N THR A 47 -13.21 11.89 29.35
CA THR A 47 -12.52 12.44 28.17
C THR A 47 -11.94 11.29 27.33
N PRO A 48 -12.00 11.36 25.99
CA PRO A 48 -11.37 10.35 25.13
C PRO A 48 -9.86 10.32 25.41
N ALA A 49 -9.30 9.12 25.61
CA ALA A 49 -7.90 8.93 25.97
C ALA A 49 -6.96 9.50 24.89
N ASP A 50 -5.97 10.30 25.29
CA ASP A 50 -4.94 10.88 24.42
C ASP A 50 -4.12 9.79 23.70
N VAL A 51 -3.96 9.92 22.38
CA VAL A 51 -3.23 8.96 21.52
C VAL A 51 -2.11 9.64 20.73
N SER A 52 -0.86 9.51 21.15
CA SER A 52 0.30 10.00 20.40
C SER A 52 0.87 8.93 19.45
N ILE A 53 0.98 9.22 18.15
CA ILE A 53 1.64 8.34 17.18
C ILE A 53 3.14 8.69 17.09
N ILE A 54 4.01 7.78 17.54
CA ILE A 54 5.47 7.90 17.38
C ILE A 54 5.93 7.03 16.21
N ILE A 55 6.46 7.69 15.20
CA ILE A 55 7.08 7.07 14.04
C ILE A 55 8.60 7.10 14.29
N GLU A 56 9.16 6.03 14.87
CA GLU A 56 10.60 5.91 15.15
C GLU A 56 11.36 5.20 14.04
N GLY A 57 12.57 5.70 13.75
CA GLY A 57 13.46 5.21 12.69
C GLY A 57 13.96 3.78 12.90
N THR A 58 14.52 3.22 11.84
CA THR A 58 15.00 1.83 11.73
C THR A 58 16.22 1.55 12.62
N GLU A 59 16.13 0.62 13.56
CA GLU A 59 17.29 -0.08 14.13
C GLU A 59 17.54 -1.37 13.35
N THR A 60 18.81 -1.61 13.01
CA THR A 60 19.18 -2.87 12.33
C THR A 60 19.18 -4.02 13.34
N LEU A 61 18.67 -5.20 12.96
CA LEU A 61 18.66 -6.42 13.80
C LEU A 61 20.05 -6.79 14.38
N ARG A 62 21.13 -6.28 13.77
CA ARG A 62 22.53 -6.46 14.20
C ARG A 62 22.90 -5.64 15.43
N GLU A 63 22.33 -4.45 15.61
CA GLU A 63 22.58 -3.59 16.77
C GLU A 63 21.87 -4.12 18.02
N ARG A 64 20.65 -4.67 17.85
CA ARG A 64 19.90 -5.34 18.92
C ARG A 64 20.60 -6.57 19.47
N ARG A 65 21.30 -7.33 18.61
CA ARG A 65 22.07 -8.52 19.02
C ARG A 65 23.32 -8.17 19.80
N LYS A 66 24.06 -7.13 19.40
CA LYS A 66 25.22 -6.62 20.15
C LYS A 66 24.84 -6.01 21.50
N ALA A 67 23.71 -5.29 21.57
CA ALA A 67 23.18 -4.76 22.82
C ALA A 67 22.67 -5.87 23.75
N SER A 68 22.04 -6.91 23.20
CA SER A 68 21.60 -8.10 23.95
C SER A 68 22.79 -8.91 24.46
N GLU A 69 23.81 -9.16 23.63
CA GLU A 69 25.03 -9.90 24.01
C GLU A 69 25.84 -9.15 25.08
N GLN A 70 25.96 -7.81 24.99
CA GLN A 70 26.59 -7.00 26.05
C GLN A 70 25.78 -6.94 27.35
N THR A 71 24.48 -7.20 27.30
CA THR A 71 23.60 -7.24 28.47
C THR A 71 23.53 -8.64 29.09
N GLU A 72 23.64 -9.68 28.27
CA GLU A 72 23.67 -11.10 28.69
C GLU A 72 24.99 -11.48 29.37
N GLU A 73 26.12 -10.85 29.01
CA GLU A 73 27.39 -11.03 29.74
C GLU A 73 27.38 -10.41 31.15
N LYS A 74 26.39 -9.55 31.47
CA LYS A 74 26.26 -8.86 32.77
C LYS A 74 25.14 -9.33 33.69
N MET A 75 24.27 -10.26 33.28
CA MET A 75 23.21 -10.76 34.15
C MET A 75 22.97 -12.26 34.00
N ALA A 76 23.95 -13.05 34.44
CA ALA A 76 23.76 -14.48 34.72
C ALA A 76 23.30 -14.69 36.17
N GLU A 77 22.10 -14.21 36.54
CA GLU A 77 21.30 -14.76 37.66
C GLU A 77 19.94 -14.04 37.77
N LYS A 78 18.89 -14.65 37.19
CA LYS A 78 17.47 -14.66 37.62
C LYS A 78 16.57 -14.90 36.41
N THR A 79 16.43 -16.17 36.09
CA THR A 79 15.55 -16.67 35.04
C THR A 79 14.21 -17.04 35.64
N THR A 80 13.18 -16.18 35.48
CA THR A 80 11.77 -16.59 35.22
C THR A 80 10.77 -15.44 35.07
N ASP A 81 11.17 -14.17 35.24
CA ASP A 81 10.20 -13.05 35.24
C ASP A 81 10.33 -12.10 34.03
N LYS A 82 11.37 -12.26 33.21
CA LYS A 82 11.68 -11.35 32.09
C LYS A 82 10.89 -11.67 30.81
N LYS A 83 10.48 -12.93 30.62
CA LYS A 83 9.74 -13.38 29.43
C LYS A 83 8.29 -12.91 29.41
N MET A 84 7.70 -12.67 30.58
CA MET A 84 6.32 -12.16 30.72
C MET A 84 6.23 -10.65 30.51
N LYS A 85 7.32 -9.89 30.74
CA LYS A 85 7.34 -8.43 30.52
C LYS A 85 7.65 -8.01 29.07
N GLU A 86 8.37 -8.82 28.28
CA GLU A 86 8.65 -8.50 26.87
C GLU A 86 7.45 -8.72 25.92
N GLU A 87 6.56 -9.68 26.25
CA GLU A 87 5.31 -9.89 25.50
C GLU A 87 4.29 -8.77 25.79
N ASP A 88 4.21 -8.31 27.04
CA ASP A 88 3.27 -7.27 27.48
C ASP A 88 3.62 -5.88 26.91
N VAL A 89 4.92 -5.57 26.76
CA VAL A 89 5.39 -4.30 26.16
C VAL A 89 5.20 -4.27 24.63
N ASN A 90 5.14 -5.41 23.91
CA ASN A 90 4.81 -5.37 22.48
C ASN A 90 3.30 -5.31 22.21
N ALA A 91 2.47 -5.84 23.11
CA ALA A 91 1.02 -5.83 22.99
C ALA A 91 0.43 -4.41 23.05
N ALA A 92 1.04 -3.51 23.83
CA ALA A 92 0.57 -2.13 23.99
C ALA A 92 0.76 -1.23 22.74
N TYR A 93 1.55 -1.66 21.75
CA TYR A 93 1.98 -0.82 20.63
C TYR A 93 1.50 -1.31 19.25
N ASN A 94 0.90 -2.49 19.17
CA ASN A 94 0.35 -3.00 17.92
C ASN A 94 -1.16 -2.74 17.87
N ARG A 95 -1.58 -1.77 17.05
CA ARG A 95 -3.01 -1.53 16.79
C ARG A 95 -3.67 -2.60 15.93
N CYS A 96 -2.91 -3.57 15.45
CA CYS A 96 -3.46 -4.75 14.80
C CYS A 96 -4.10 -5.68 15.82
N SER A 97 -5.29 -6.18 15.49
CA SER A 97 -6.00 -7.17 16.29
C SER A 97 -5.24 -8.50 16.30
N PRO A 98 -5.15 -9.17 17.46
CA PRO A 98 -4.64 -10.54 17.51
C PRO A 98 -5.58 -11.47 16.73
N VAL A 99 -5.01 -12.50 16.10
CA VAL A 99 -5.78 -13.50 15.35
C VAL A 99 -5.88 -14.79 16.17
N ASP A 100 -7.08 -15.15 16.60
CA ASP A 100 -7.39 -16.44 17.21
C ASP A 100 -7.79 -17.43 16.11
N LEU A 101 -6.93 -18.43 15.84
CA LEU A 101 -7.13 -19.38 14.74
C LEU A 101 -8.39 -20.24 14.87
N ASP A 102 -8.93 -20.39 16.08
CA ASP A 102 -10.06 -21.28 16.34
C ASP A 102 -11.38 -20.50 16.54
N LYS A 103 -11.31 -19.18 16.80
CA LYS A 103 -12.49 -18.32 17.06
C LYS A 103 -12.73 -17.20 16.05
N ASP A 104 -11.80 -16.93 15.14
CA ASP A 104 -12.03 -15.91 14.10
C ASP A 104 -13.16 -16.33 13.16
N LEU A 105 -13.79 -15.34 12.51
CA LEU A 105 -14.89 -15.55 11.57
C LEU A 105 -14.45 -16.24 10.28
N VAL A 106 -13.14 -16.31 10.02
CA VAL A 106 -12.53 -17.00 8.89
C VAL A 106 -11.48 -18.00 9.36
N ASP A 107 -11.30 -19.08 8.59
CA ASP A 107 -10.22 -20.03 8.80
C ASP A 107 -8.95 -19.52 8.10
N TRP A 108 -8.05 -18.94 8.89
CA TRP A 108 -6.76 -18.40 8.45
C TRP A 108 -5.76 -19.46 7.94
N ARG A 109 -6.05 -20.75 8.15
CA ARG A 109 -5.23 -21.85 7.59
C ARG A 109 -5.61 -22.12 6.12
N LYS A 110 -6.76 -21.61 5.67
CA LYS A 110 -7.29 -21.75 4.31
C LYS A 110 -7.23 -20.44 3.53
N PRO A 111 -7.30 -20.50 2.18
CA PRO A 111 -7.36 -19.31 1.34
C PRO A 111 -8.62 -18.46 1.63
N LEU A 112 -8.46 -17.13 1.72
CA LEU A 112 -9.50 -16.23 2.19
C LEU A 112 -10.48 -15.76 1.10
N ALA A 113 -10.10 -15.73 -0.17
CA ALA A 113 -10.91 -15.11 -1.24
C ALA A 113 -12.34 -15.66 -1.30
N TRP A 114 -12.49 -16.96 -1.08
CA TRP A 114 -13.79 -17.65 -1.11
C TRP A 114 -14.47 -17.77 0.27
N GLN A 115 -13.81 -17.36 1.34
CA GLN A 115 -14.39 -17.36 2.69
C GLN A 115 -15.13 -16.05 2.97
N VAL A 116 -14.53 -14.91 2.60
CA VAL A 116 -14.99 -13.57 3.02
C VAL A 116 -16.43 -13.24 2.59
N GLY A 117 -16.89 -13.72 1.44
CA GLY A 117 -18.26 -13.50 0.99
C GLY A 117 -19.33 -14.14 1.90
N HIS A 118 -18.96 -15.13 2.72
CA HIS A 118 -19.86 -15.74 3.70
C HIS A 118 -20.00 -14.93 4.99
N LEU A 119 -19.18 -13.89 5.20
CA LEU A 119 -19.24 -13.04 6.40
C LEU A 119 -20.48 -12.14 6.44
N ARG A 120 -21.06 -11.80 5.28
CA ARG A 120 -22.31 -11.02 5.16
C ARG A 120 -22.26 -9.73 6.00
N GLU A 121 -23.20 -9.55 6.92
CA GLU A 121 -23.32 -8.40 7.83
C GLU A 121 -22.04 -8.13 8.63
N LYS A 122 -21.26 -9.18 8.94
CA LYS A 122 -20.04 -9.08 9.74
C LYS A 122 -18.82 -8.62 8.93
N TYR A 123 -18.92 -8.62 7.61
CA TYR A 123 -17.80 -8.32 6.72
C TYR A 123 -17.21 -6.93 6.97
N ASP A 124 -18.08 -5.91 7.01
CA ASP A 124 -17.69 -4.50 7.12
C ASP A 124 -16.88 -4.24 8.40
N ALA A 125 -17.32 -4.79 9.54
CA ALA A 125 -16.56 -4.68 10.79
C ALA A 125 -15.26 -5.51 10.76
N TRP A 126 -15.29 -6.71 10.18
CA TRP A 126 -14.15 -7.63 10.17
C TRP A 126 -13.00 -7.16 9.28
N VAL A 127 -13.29 -6.63 8.09
CA VAL A 127 -12.28 -6.20 7.11
C VAL A 127 -11.49 -4.98 7.60
N HIS A 128 -12.16 -4.16 8.40
CA HIS A 128 -11.67 -2.93 9.00
C HIS A 128 -11.01 -3.11 10.38
N GLN A 129 -10.70 -4.35 10.75
CA GLN A 129 -9.89 -4.68 11.92
C GLN A 129 -8.53 -5.19 11.44
N PRO A 130 -7.52 -4.30 11.31
CA PRO A 130 -6.22 -4.67 10.77
C PRO A 130 -5.56 -5.80 11.57
N VAL A 131 -4.81 -6.65 10.89
CA VAL A 131 -4.00 -7.72 11.48
C VAL A 131 -2.58 -7.64 10.93
N ASP A 132 -1.59 -7.99 11.74
CA ASP A 132 -0.19 -8.00 11.33
C ASP A 132 0.24 -9.40 10.87
N ARG A 133 -0.24 -9.80 9.68
CA ARG A 133 0.13 -11.07 9.07
C ARG A 133 -0.11 -11.11 7.56
N PRO A 134 0.73 -11.81 6.79
CA PRO A 134 0.43 -12.08 5.38
C PRO A 134 -0.87 -12.85 5.22
N ILE A 135 -1.59 -12.56 4.14
CA ILE A 135 -2.83 -13.27 3.77
C ILE A 135 -2.55 -14.29 2.67
N ARG A 136 -3.38 -15.33 2.60
CA ARG A 136 -3.42 -16.25 1.46
C ARG A 136 -4.78 -16.10 0.78
N LEU A 137 -4.80 -15.73 -0.50
CA LEU A 137 -6.06 -15.47 -1.21
C LEU A 137 -6.56 -16.73 -1.91
N PHE A 138 -5.67 -17.46 -2.59
CA PHE A 138 -6.01 -18.62 -3.39
C PHE A 138 -5.26 -19.90 -2.96
N GLY A 139 -5.94 -21.03 -3.14
CA GLY A 139 -5.34 -22.36 -2.90
C GLY A 139 -4.35 -22.73 -4.01
N ASN A 140 -4.70 -22.37 -5.25
CA ASN A 140 -3.89 -22.59 -6.44
C ASN A 140 -2.63 -21.69 -6.42
N PRO A 141 -1.41 -22.27 -6.51
CA PRO A 141 -0.16 -21.50 -6.45
C PRO A 141 -0.01 -20.44 -7.54
N PHE A 142 -0.51 -20.69 -8.75
CA PHE A 142 -0.43 -19.75 -9.87
C PHE A 142 -1.35 -18.55 -9.65
N LEU A 143 -2.60 -18.79 -9.23
CA LEU A 143 -3.53 -17.70 -8.88
C LEU A 143 -3.00 -16.90 -7.70
N GLU A 144 -2.46 -17.56 -6.67
CA GLU A 144 -1.87 -16.90 -5.51
C GLU A 144 -0.66 -16.04 -5.90
N ALA A 145 0.24 -16.54 -6.73
CA ALA A 145 1.38 -15.78 -7.25
C ALA A 145 0.92 -14.55 -8.04
N SER A 146 -0.15 -14.67 -8.83
CA SER A 146 -0.73 -13.56 -9.61
C SER A 146 -1.36 -12.47 -8.75
N THR A 147 -1.60 -12.71 -7.45
CA THR A 147 -2.06 -11.68 -6.51
C THR A 147 -0.94 -10.91 -5.84
N LYS A 148 0.31 -11.37 -5.96
CA LYS A 148 1.47 -10.77 -5.29
C LYS A 148 2.18 -9.85 -6.25
N THR A 149 2.22 -8.56 -5.92
CA THR A 149 2.87 -7.54 -6.73
C THR A 149 3.87 -6.77 -5.86
N SER A 150 5.16 -6.96 -6.15
CA SER A 150 6.20 -6.10 -5.57
C SER A 150 6.08 -4.68 -6.11
N TRP A 151 6.39 -3.69 -5.28
CA TRP A 151 6.25 -2.27 -5.61
C TRP A 151 6.91 -1.87 -6.94
N TYR A 152 8.10 -2.41 -7.25
CA TYR A 152 8.86 -2.04 -8.45
C TYR A 152 8.19 -2.46 -9.76
N TRP A 153 7.24 -3.40 -9.74
CA TRP A 153 6.52 -3.79 -10.96
C TRP A 153 5.66 -2.66 -11.52
N VAL A 154 5.16 -1.75 -10.67
CA VAL A 154 4.41 -0.58 -11.10
C VAL A 154 5.29 0.33 -12.00
N PRO A 155 6.44 0.87 -11.55
CA PRO A 155 7.27 1.68 -12.42
C PRO A 155 7.88 0.91 -13.60
N VAL A 156 8.25 -0.37 -13.42
CA VAL A 156 8.81 -1.20 -14.51
C VAL A 156 7.83 -1.35 -15.67
N VAL A 157 6.54 -1.55 -15.39
CA VAL A 157 5.52 -1.71 -16.44
C VAL A 157 5.10 -0.34 -17.00
N TRP A 158 4.85 0.64 -16.15
CA TRP A 158 4.15 1.85 -16.56
C TRP A 158 5.06 3.01 -16.97
N LEU A 159 6.28 3.14 -16.43
CA LEU A 159 7.18 4.22 -16.84
C LEU A 159 7.62 4.11 -18.31
N PRO A 160 7.93 2.93 -18.88
CA PRO A 160 8.19 2.82 -20.32
C PRO A 160 7.03 3.30 -21.17
N VAL A 161 5.80 2.98 -20.76
CA VAL A 161 4.57 3.46 -21.42
C VAL A 161 4.46 4.98 -21.31
N VAL A 162 4.70 5.55 -20.13
CA VAL A 162 4.71 7.00 -19.92
C VAL A 162 5.74 7.68 -20.82
N PHE A 163 6.98 7.22 -20.83
CA PHE A 163 8.04 7.81 -21.65
C PHE A 163 7.74 7.72 -23.14
N TYR A 164 7.30 6.56 -23.61
CA TYR A 164 6.94 6.36 -25.01
C TYR A 164 5.81 7.29 -25.46
N PHE A 165 4.71 7.34 -24.71
CA PHE A 165 3.57 8.18 -25.08
C PHE A 165 3.86 9.67 -24.91
N SER A 166 4.64 10.08 -23.90
CA SER A 166 5.10 11.46 -23.78
C SER A 166 5.95 11.88 -24.97
N TRP A 167 6.92 11.03 -25.37
CA TRP A 167 7.73 11.26 -26.57
C TRP A 167 6.86 11.32 -27.84
N HIS A 168 5.94 10.39 -28.01
CA HIS A 168 5.02 10.33 -29.15
C HIS A 168 4.14 11.60 -29.24
N CYS A 169 3.57 12.04 -28.12
CA CYS A 169 2.75 13.25 -28.07
C CYS A 169 3.58 14.49 -28.41
N TYR A 170 4.74 14.66 -27.78
CA TYR A 170 5.61 15.80 -28.01
C TYR A 170 6.08 15.88 -29.46
N THR A 171 6.60 14.79 -30.01
CA THR A 171 7.10 14.76 -31.39
C THR A 171 6.00 14.94 -32.43
N THR A 172 4.79 14.44 -32.18
CA THR A 172 3.65 14.63 -33.08
C THR A 172 3.20 16.08 -33.10
N LEU A 173 3.05 16.71 -31.92
CA LEU A 173 2.68 18.12 -31.83
C LEU A 173 3.79 19.05 -32.36
N ALA A 174 5.07 18.68 -32.19
CA ALA A 174 6.22 19.43 -32.71
C ALA A 174 6.25 19.51 -34.25
N LYS A 175 5.58 18.61 -34.97
CA LYS A 175 5.43 18.71 -36.43
C LYS A 175 4.59 19.92 -36.86
N GLY A 176 3.81 20.51 -35.97
CA GLY A 176 2.97 21.69 -36.25
C GLY A 176 1.79 21.41 -37.19
N THR A 177 1.52 20.15 -37.51
CA THR A 177 0.42 19.75 -38.41
C THR A 177 -0.88 19.42 -37.68
N THR A 178 -0.85 19.33 -36.36
CA THR A 178 -2.04 19.03 -35.55
C THR A 178 -3.01 20.20 -35.55
N ARG A 179 -4.27 19.94 -35.90
CA ARG A 179 -5.35 20.93 -35.89
C ARG A 179 -6.55 20.38 -35.13
N LEU A 180 -7.20 21.25 -34.36
CA LEU A 180 -8.49 20.99 -33.73
C LEU A 180 -9.58 21.43 -34.71
N GLU A 181 -10.34 20.48 -35.25
CA GLU A 181 -11.51 20.78 -36.07
C GLU A 181 -12.70 21.04 -35.16
N LEU A 182 -13.27 22.25 -35.23
CA LEU A 182 -14.46 22.65 -34.46
C LEU A 182 -15.72 22.59 -35.32
N THR A 183 -15.59 22.95 -36.60
CA THR A 183 -16.60 22.81 -37.64
C THR A 183 -15.92 22.40 -38.95
N SER A 184 -16.69 22.06 -39.98
CA SER A 184 -16.15 21.70 -41.31
C SER A 184 -15.24 22.76 -41.92
N ASP A 185 -15.45 24.04 -41.57
CA ASP A 185 -14.72 25.18 -42.15
C ASP A 185 -13.74 25.85 -41.16
N PHE A 186 -13.80 25.48 -39.87
CA PHE A 186 -13.00 26.13 -38.83
C PHE A 186 -12.14 25.15 -38.07
N SER A 187 -10.82 25.35 -38.19
CA SER A 187 -9.82 24.57 -37.46
C SER A 187 -8.77 25.46 -36.81
N ILE A 188 -8.41 25.13 -35.57
CA ILE A 188 -7.40 25.84 -34.79
C ILE A 188 -6.09 25.02 -34.78
N PRO A 189 -4.94 25.59 -35.13
CA PRO A 189 -3.66 24.89 -35.01
C PRO A 189 -3.31 24.65 -33.54
N ILE A 190 -2.84 23.45 -33.22
CA ILE A 190 -2.40 23.09 -31.87
C ILE A 190 -0.87 23.11 -31.83
N HIS A 191 -0.33 23.97 -30.97
CA HIS A 191 1.12 24.09 -30.80
C HIS A 191 1.67 23.11 -29.77
N VAL A 192 2.93 22.68 -29.94
CA VAL A 192 3.63 21.75 -29.02
C VAL A 192 3.65 22.22 -27.56
N HIS A 193 3.59 23.53 -27.30
CA HIS A 193 3.58 24.09 -25.95
C HIS A 193 2.33 23.72 -25.14
N ILE A 194 1.27 23.19 -25.78
CA ILE A 194 0.10 22.69 -25.06
C ILE A 194 0.40 21.37 -24.33
N PHE A 195 1.40 20.60 -24.79
CA PHE A 195 1.66 19.26 -24.27
C PHE A 195 1.90 19.24 -22.75
N PRO A 196 2.81 20.07 -22.18
CA PRO A 196 3.00 20.11 -20.73
C PRO A 196 1.72 20.47 -19.96
N LEU A 197 0.87 21.34 -20.51
CA LEU A 197 -0.39 21.73 -19.87
C LEU A 197 -1.40 20.57 -19.86
N LEU A 198 -1.53 19.84 -20.96
CA LEU A 198 -2.38 18.64 -21.02
C LEU A 198 -1.85 17.52 -20.14
N PHE A 199 -0.54 17.34 -20.08
CA PHE A 199 0.09 16.39 -19.17
C PHE A 199 -0.23 16.74 -17.71
N LEU A 200 -0.03 18.00 -17.30
CA LEU A 200 -0.35 18.45 -15.94
C LEU A 200 -1.84 18.38 -15.64
N LEU A 201 -2.70 18.66 -16.62
CA LEU A 201 -4.15 18.45 -16.50
C LEU A 201 -4.46 16.98 -16.23
N GLY A 202 -3.88 16.06 -17.00
CA GLY A 202 -4.01 14.62 -16.78
C GLY A 202 -3.57 14.19 -15.38
N TRP A 203 -2.42 14.68 -14.93
CA TRP A 203 -1.91 14.42 -13.58
C TRP A 203 -2.86 14.95 -12.50
N PHE A 204 -3.36 16.17 -12.67
CA PHE A 204 -4.32 16.75 -11.73
C PHE A 204 -5.63 15.97 -11.71
N LEU A 205 -6.16 15.58 -12.88
CA LEU A 205 -7.35 14.72 -12.99
C LEU A 205 -7.13 13.36 -12.34
N TRP A 206 -5.92 12.79 -12.43
CA TRP A 206 -5.60 11.57 -11.71
C TRP A 206 -5.79 11.75 -10.20
N SER A 207 -5.38 12.86 -9.59
CA SER A 207 -5.60 13.07 -8.14
C SER A 207 -7.09 13.05 -7.75
N LEU A 208 -7.98 13.46 -8.67
CA LEU A 208 -9.42 13.34 -8.48
C LEU A 208 -9.91 11.90 -8.65
N VAL A 209 -9.39 11.19 -9.66
CA VAL A 209 -9.70 9.77 -9.91
C VAL A 209 -9.25 8.91 -8.72
N GLU A 210 -8.05 9.15 -8.19
CA GLU A 210 -7.53 8.57 -6.95
C GLU A 210 -8.56 8.71 -5.82
N TYR A 211 -8.97 9.95 -5.52
CA TYR A 211 -9.93 10.23 -4.47
C TYR A 211 -11.26 9.49 -4.68
N CYS A 212 -11.79 9.51 -5.91
CA CYS A 212 -13.05 8.87 -6.25
C CYS A 212 -12.98 7.35 -6.16
N ILE A 213 -11.92 6.72 -6.68
CA ILE A 213 -11.73 5.27 -6.59
C ILE A 213 -11.57 4.88 -5.12
N HIS A 214 -10.73 5.60 -4.37
CA HIS A 214 -10.49 5.29 -2.97
C HIS A 214 -11.78 5.39 -2.15
N ARG A 215 -12.55 6.47 -2.31
CA ARG A 215 -13.80 6.68 -1.56
C ARG A 215 -14.94 5.77 -1.99
N PHE A 216 -15.23 5.69 -3.29
CA PHE A 216 -16.48 5.09 -3.78
C PHE A 216 -16.33 3.63 -4.21
N VAL A 217 -15.11 3.19 -4.57
CA VAL A 217 -14.85 1.82 -5.02
C VAL A 217 -14.16 1.02 -3.91
N PHE A 218 -13.06 1.54 -3.39
CA PHE A 218 -12.24 0.86 -2.38
C PHE A 218 -12.83 0.91 -0.97
N HIS A 219 -13.63 1.93 -0.65
CA HIS A 219 -14.44 2.01 0.58
C HIS A 219 -15.94 1.86 0.34
N MET A 220 -16.33 1.20 -0.76
CA MET A 220 -17.70 0.76 -0.96
C MET A 220 -18.15 -0.14 0.20
N LYS A 221 -19.37 0.05 0.70
CA LYS A 221 -20.01 -0.91 1.60
C LYS A 221 -20.83 -1.92 0.79
N PRO A 222 -20.31 -3.13 0.48
CA PRO A 222 -21.05 -4.11 -0.30
C PRO A 222 -22.31 -4.58 0.46
N PRO A 223 -23.44 -4.82 -0.21
CA PRO A 223 -24.63 -5.36 0.43
C PRO A 223 -24.36 -6.75 1.03
N ALA A 224 -24.79 -6.96 2.28
CA ALA A 224 -24.52 -8.20 3.04
C ALA A 224 -25.03 -9.49 2.36
N HIS A 225 -26.01 -9.39 1.46
CA HIS A 225 -26.54 -10.52 0.72
C HIS A 225 -25.70 -10.89 -0.51
N ASN A 226 -24.84 -9.99 -1.02
CA ASN A 226 -24.08 -10.19 -2.25
C ASN A 226 -22.67 -10.73 -1.96
N TYR A 227 -22.56 -12.06 -1.97
CA TYR A 227 -21.30 -12.80 -1.77
C TYR A 227 -20.17 -12.30 -2.70
N TYR A 228 -20.44 -12.18 -4.00
CA TYR A 228 -19.41 -11.88 -4.99
C TYR A 228 -18.90 -10.44 -4.87
N LEU A 229 -19.78 -9.49 -4.54
CA LEU A 229 -19.39 -8.11 -4.36
C LEU A 229 -18.55 -7.91 -3.08
N ILE A 230 -18.83 -8.67 -2.02
CA ILE A 230 -17.99 -8.73 -0.82
C ILE A 230 -16.59 -9.26 -1.17
N THR A 231 -16.52 -10.39 -1.90
CA THR A 231 -15.23 -10.95 -2.34
C THR A 231 -14.49 -9.98 -3.25
N LEU A 232 -15.16 -9.31 -4.19
CA LEU A 232 -14.54 -8.33 -5.08
C LEU A 232 -13.97 -7.14 -4.29
N HIS A 233 -14.75 -6.56 -3.37
CA HIS A 233 -14.27 -5.48 -2.50
C HIS A 233 -13.03 -5.91 -1.68
N PHE A 234 -13.05 -7.14 -1.14
CA PHE A 234 -11.90 -7.69 -0.42
C PHE A 234 -10.66 -7.78 -1.31
N LEU A 235 -10.79 -8.25 -2.55
CA LEU A 235 -9.67 -8.36 -3.48
C LEU A 235 -9.16 -7.00 -3.97
N LEU A 236 -10.03 -5.99 -4.11
CA LEU A 236 -9.63 -4.66 -4.58
C LEU A 236 -8.92 -3.84 -3.51
N HIS A 237 -9.43 -3.84 -2.27
CA HIS A 237 -8.87 -2.99 -1.21
C HIS A 237 -9.04 -3.53 0.21
N GLY A 238 -10.09 -4.32 0.48
CA GLY A 238 -10.33 -4.85 1.82
C GLY A 238 -9.17 -5.69 2.36
N GLN A 239 -8.45 -6.40 1.50
CA GLN A 239 -7.23 -7.14 1.87
C GLN A 239 -6.13 -6.23 2.43
N HIS A 240 -6.01 -5.02 1.89
CA HIS A 240 -5.00 -4.05 2.30
C HIS A 240 -5.37 -3.42 3.64
N HIS A 241 -6.64 -3.08 3.88
CA HIS A 241 -7.09 -2.68 5.22
C HIS A 241 -6.96 -3.79 6.25
N LYS A 242 -7.23 -5.04 5.83
CA LYS A 242 -7.13 -6.19 6.73
C LYS A 242 -5.68 -6.51 7.07
N SER A 243 -4.75 -6.39 6.12
CA SER A 243 -3.32 -6.63 6.33
C SER A 243 -2.48 -5.50 5.71
N PRO A 244 -2.37 -4.34 6.39
CA PRO A 244 -1.72 -3.15 5.85
C PRO A 244 -0.20 -3.30 5.70
N PHE A 245 0.38 -4.33 6.31
CA PHE A 245 1.82 -4.63 6.29
C PHE A 245 2.17 -5.86 5.42
N ASP A 246 1.23 -6.38 4.61
CA ASP A 246 1.56 -7.34 3.55
C ASP A 246 2.15 -6.60 2.33
N GLY A 247 3.49 -6.52 2.27
CA GLY A 247 4.21 -5.76 1.25
C GLY A 247 4.03 -6.28 -0.17
N SER A 248 3.48 -7.49 -0.33
CA SER A 248 3.18 -8.08 -1.63
C SER A 248 1.78 -7.73 -2.16
N ARG A 249 0.95 -7.05 -1.35
CA ARG A 249 -0.49 -6.82 -1.62
C ARG A 249 -0.95 -5.39 -1.34
N LEU A 250 -0.02 -4.45 -1.47
CA LEU A 250 -0.30 -3.03 -1.33
C LEU A 250 -0.57 -2.37 -2.69
N VAL A 251 0.38 -2.49 -3.61
CA VAL A 251 0.28 -1.86 -4.94
C VAL A 251 -0.71 -2.60 -5.83
N PHE A 252 -1.34 -1.87 -6.76
CA PHE A 252 -2.34 -2.49 -7.62
C PHE A 252 -1.66 -3.36 -8.69
N PRO A 253 -2.04 -4.65 -8.85
CA PRO A 253 -1.40 -5.53 -9.82
C PRO A 253 -1.51 -4.98 -11.25
N PRO A 254 -0.41 -4.84 -12.02
CA PRO A 254 -0.44 -4.22 -13.34
C PRO A 254 -1.43 -4.85 -14.32
N GLY A 255 -1.62 -6.17 -14.27
CA GLY A 255 -2.60 -6.86 -15.13
C GLY A 255 -4.06 -6.51 -14.81
N LEU A 256 -4.38 -6.17 -13.56
CA LEU A 256 -5.70 -5.64 -13.21
C LEU A 256 -5.78 -4.15 -13.50
N ALA A 257 -4.71 -3.40 -13.19
CA ALA A 257 -4.60 -1.97 -13.50
C ALA A 257 -4.81 -1.70 -14.99
N SER A 258 -4.31 -2.57 -15.88
CA SER A 258 -4.40 -2.39 -17.33
C SER A 258 -5.83 -2.31 -17.85
N LEU A 259 -6.80 -2.93 -17.17
CA LEU A 259 -8.21 -2.80 -17.54
C LEU A 259 -8.67 -1.35 -17.36
N MET A 260 -8.41 -0.76 -16.19
CA MET A 260 -8.75 0.63 -15.89
C MET A 260 -7.96 1.61 -16.77
N VAL A 261 -6.65 1.40 -16.89
CA VAL A 261 -5.76 2.23 -17.72
C VAL A 261 -6.20 2.20 -19.18
N GLY A 262 -6.50 1.02 -19.73
CA GLY A 262 -6.99 0.85 -21.09
C GLY A 262 -8.35 1.50 -21.31
N SER A 263 -9.31 1.32 -20.38
CA SER A 263 -10.61 1.97 -20.45
C SER A 263 -10.50 3.50 -20.42
N LEU A 264 -9.63 4.06 -19.57
CA LEU A 264 -9.40 5.51 -19.51
C LEU A 264 -8.76 6.05 -20.79
N TYR A 265 -7.79 5.33 -21.36
CA TYR A 265 -7.18 5.68 -22.64
C TYR A 265 -8.23 5.73 -23.77
N LEU A 266 -9.03 4.67 -23.89
CA LEU A 266 -10.07 4.59 -24.92
C LEU A 266 -11.11 5.70 -24.75
N PHE A 267 -11.56 5.97 -23.52
CA PHE A 267 -12.50 7.05 -23.22
C PHE A 267 -11.94 8.43 -23.62
N LEU A 268 -10.69 8.73 -23.28
CA LEU A 268 -10.06 10.01 -23.62
C LEU A 268 -9.89 10.15 -25.14
N CYS A 269 -9.48 9.09 -25.85
CA CYS A 269 -9.33 9.12 -27.30
C CYS A 269 -10.65 9.09 -28.07
N SER A 270 -11.76 8.67 -27.45
CA SER A 270 -13.10 8.75 -28.04
C SER A 270 -13.77 10.10 -27.83
N THR A 271 -13.33 10.87 -26.83
CA THR A 271 -13.94 12.17 -26.45
C THR A 271 -13.11 13.37 -26.90
N LEU A 272 -11.79 13.20 -27.01
CA LEU A 272 -10.85 14.24 -27.43
C LEU A 272 -10.15 13.80 -28.72
N PRO A 273 -9.64 14.74 -29.53
CA PRO A 273 -8.71 14.38 -30.61
C PRO A 273 -7.58 13.52 -30.06
N VAL A 274 -7.28 12.42 -30.76
CA VAL A 274 -6.43 11.33 -30.27
C VAL A 274 -5.16 11.82 -29.60
N ILE A 275 -4.45 12.78 -30.19
CA ILE A 275 -3.18 13.27 -29.63
C ILE A 275 -3.36 14.08 -28.34
N LEU A 276 -4.47 14.81 -28.19
CA LEU A 276 -4.79 15.54 -26.96
C LEU A 276 -5.26 14.59 -25.88
N GLY A 277 -6.14 13.65 -26.23
CA GLY A 277 -6.59 12.58 -25.33
C GLY A 277 -5.40 11.77 -24.81
N THR A 278 -4.47 11.40 -25.69
CA THR A 278 -3.22 10.71 -25.33
C THR A 278 -2.32 11.57 -24.42
N SER A 279 -2.25 12.89 -24.66
CA SER A 279 -1.46 13.82 -23.84
C SER A 279 -2.01 13.94 -22.41
N VAL A 280 -3.33 13.98 -22.25
CA VAL A 280 -3.99 13.95 -20.93
C VAL A 280 -3.82 12.57 -20.29
N PHE A 281 -4.04 11.50 -21.05
CA PHE A 281 -3.89 10.13 -20.59
C PHE A 281 -2.51 9.87 -19.99
N VAL A 282 -1.43 10.26 -20.69
CA VAL A 282 -0.07 9.97 -20.23
C VAL A 282 0.29 10.74 -18.95
N GLY A 283 -0.24 11.95 -18.80
CA GLY A 283 -0.15 12.71 -17.55
C GLY A 283 -0.86 12.01 -16.39
N GLY A 284 -2.07 11.50 -16.64
CA GLY A 284 -2.83 10.74 -15.66
C GLY A 284 -2.18 9.41 -15.27
N LEU A 285 -1.63 8.68 -16.25
CA LEU A 285 -0.89 7.44 -16.00
C LEU A 285 0.38 7.69 -15.17
N CYS A 286 1.08 8.80 -15.42
CA CYS A 286 2.22 9.18 -14.58
C CYS A 286 1.78 9.54 -13.15
N GLY A 287 0.66 10.25 -13.01
CA GLY A 287 0.01 10.48 -11.71
C GLY A 287 -0.30 9.19 -10.96
N TYR A 288 -0.83 8.17 -11.64
CA TYR A 288 -1.08 6.83 -11.08
C TYR A 288 0.19 6.16 -10.55
N VAL A 289 1.27 6.17 -11.34
CA VAL A 289 2.56 5.60 -10.89
C VAL A 289 3.03 6.30 -9.63
N VAL A 290 2.98 7.64 -9.60
CA VAL A 290 3.38 8.40 -8.42
C VAL A 290 2.47 8.13 -7.22
N TYR A 291 1.16 8.00 -7.42
CA TYR A 291 0.22 7.61 -6.39
C TYR A 291 0.61 6.29 -5.73
N ASP A 292 0.83 5.23 -6.53
CA ASP A 292 1.10 3.90 -5.98
C ASP A 292 2.45 3.86 -5.26
N MET A 293 3.44 4.60 -5.76
CA MET A 293 4.75 4.73 -5.11
C MET A 293 4.69 5.54 -3.82
N ILE A 294 3.91 6.64 -3.79
CA ILE A 294 3.66 7.38 -2.55
C ILE A 294 2.95 6.47 -1.56
N HIS A 295 1.88 5.79 -1.97
CA HIS A 295 1.12 4.90 -1.10
C HIS A 295 2.02 3.83 -0.47
N TYR A 296 2.84 3.15 -1.28
CA TYR A 296 3.81 2.18 -0.79
C TYR A 296 4.81 2.82 0.18
N TYR A 297 5.32 4.01 -0.14
CA TYR A 297 6.25 4.75 0.72
C TYR A 297 5.60 5.21 2.03
N LEU A 298 4.29 5.50 2.07
CA LEU A 298 3.60 5.84 3.32
C LEU A 298 3.57 4.64 4.27
N HIS A 299 3.46 3.40 3.77
CA HIS A 299 3.51 2.20 4.61
C HIS A 299 4.95 1.85 5.02
N TYR A 300 5.87 1.74 4.05
CA TYR A 300 7.20 1.15 4.26
C TYR A 300 8.34 2.16 4.39
N GLY A 301 8.13 3.40 3.94
CA GLY A 301 9.14 4.46 3.99
C GLY A 301 9.28 5.09 5.36
N SER A 302 10.42 5.74 5.60
CA SER A 302 10.70 6.54 6.80
C SER A 302 10.83 8.03 6.44
N PRO A 303 9.71 8.74 6.21
CA PRO A 303 9.77 10.15 5.88
C PRO A 303 10.30 10.96 7.07
N LYS A 304 11.16 11.95 6.79
CA LYS A 304 11.73 12.83 7.82
C LYS A 304 10.62 13.50 8.64
N ARG A 305 10.73 13.46 9.97
CA ARG A 305 9.77 14.10 10.89
C ARG A 305 9.55 15.57 10.52
N GLY A 306 8.29 16.01 10.52
CA GLY A 306 7.89 17.36 10.14
C GLY A 306 7.80 17.64 8.63
N SER A 307 8.29 16.73 7.77
CA SER A 307 8.10 16.85 6.32
C SER A 307 6.63 16.68 5.91
N TYR A 308 6.30 17.14 4.70
CA TYR A 308 4.98 16.89 4.11
C TYR A 308 4.65 15.40 4.05
N MET A 309 5.61 14.56 3.62
CA MET A 309 5.41 13.12 3.51
C MET A 309 5.22 12.43 4.87
N TYR A 310 5.83 12.97 5.94
CA TYR A 310 5.57 12.49 7.30
C TYR A 310 4.13 12.80 7.73
N LYS A 311 3.61 14.00 7.41
CA LYS A 311 2.22 14.37 7.69
C LYS A 311 1.24 13.53 6.89
N LEU A 312 1.54 13.24 5.62
CA LEU A 312 0.76 12.30 4.80
C LEU A 312 0.79 10.89 5.37
N LYS A 313 1.96 10.39 5.80
CA LYS A 313 2.08 9.07 6.43
C LYS A 313 1.21 9.00 7.68
N ALA A 314 1.30 9.98 8.58
CA ALA A 314 0.46 10.03 9.77
C ALA A 314 -1.03 10.07 9.41
N TYR A 315 -1.43 10.88 8.43
CA TYR A 315 -2.80 10.98 7.96
C TYR A 315 -3.34 9.65 7.40
N HIS A 316 -2.55 8.97 6.57
CA HIS A 316 -2.91 7.67 5.98
C HIS A 316 -2.96 6.54 7.02
N VAL A 317 -2.06 6.55 8.00
CA VAL A 317 -2.13 5.62 9.13
C VAL A 317 -3.42 5.87 9.93
N LYS A 318 -3.78 7.12 10.21
CA LYS A 318 -5.07 7.41 10.87
C LYS A 318 -6.27 6.91 10.06
N HIS A 319 -6.22 7.02 8.73
CA HIS A 319 -7.23 6.45 7.85
C HIS A 319 -7.40 4.93 8.07
N HIS A 320 -6.31 4.16 8.12
CA HIS A 320 -6.38 2.71 8.36
C HIS A 320 -6.92 2.31 9.73
N PHE A 321 -6.49 3.01 10.78
CA PHE A 321 -6.66 2.54 12.17
C PHE A 321 -7.72 3.29 12.99
N GLU A 322 -8.13 4.49 12.58
CA GLU A 322 -9.06 5.34 13.36
C GLU A 322 -10.25 5.82 12.53
N HIS A 323 -9.98 6.29 11.30
CA HIS A 323 -10.92 7.08 10.51
C HIS A 323 -11.10 6.52 9.09
N GLN A 324 -11.51 5.26 8.97
CA GLN A 324 -11.66 4.56 7.67
C GLN A 324 -12.71 5.16 6.73
N ARG A 325 -13.52 6.11 7.21
CA ARG A 325 -14.54 6.83 6.43
C ARG A 325 -14.13 8.26 6.08
N ALA A 326 -12.87 8.63 6.33
CA ALA A 326 -12.26 9.93 6.03
C ALA A 326 -10.81 9.71 5.56
N GLY A 327 -10.16 10.73 5.00
CA GLY A 327 -8.78 10.63 4.54
C GLY A 327 -8.61 9.78 3.30
N PHE A 328 -9.43 10.01 2.28
CA PHE A 328 -9.36 9.25 1.03
C PHE A 328 -8.24 9.75 0.10
N GLY A 329 -7.68 10.94 0.35
CA GLY A 329 -6.53 11.44 -0.38
C GLY A 329 -5.22 10.80 0.10
N ILE A 330 -4.51 10.08 -0.77
CA ILE A 330 -3.22 9.43 -0.48
C ILE A 330 -2.06 10.35 -0.88
N THR A 331 -2.08 10.89 -2.09
CA THR A 331 -1.05 11.81 -2.60
C THR A 331 -1.18 13.21 -2.03
N THR A 332 -2.41 13.62 -1.72
CA THR A 332 -2.75 14.93 -1.18
C THR A 332 -4.10 14.91 -0.48
N LYS A 333 -4.24 15.75 0.56
CA LYS A 333 -5.52 15.98 1.25
C LYS A 333 -6.47 16.90 0.47
N PHE A 334 -6.05 17.42 -0.69
CA PHE A 334 -6.76 18.47 -1.43
C PHE A 334 -8.25 18.17 -1.64
N TRP A 335 -8.58 16.96 -2.12
CA TRP A 335 -9.97 16.56 -2.38
C TRP A 335 -10.75 16.21 -1.12
N ASP A 336 -10.10 15.90 0.01
CA ASP A 336 -10.81 15.67 1.26
C ASP A 336 -11.50 16.95 1.78
N HIS A 337 -10.95 18.13 1.51
CA HIS A 337 -11.51 19.41 1.95
C HIS A 337 -12.87 19.76 1.33
N PRO A 338 -13.01 19.88 -0.01
CA PRO A 338 -14.29 20.26 -0.63
C PRO A 338 -15.40 19.24 -0.42
N PHE A 339 -15.05 17.99 -0.10
CA PHE A 339 -15.99 16.89 0.13
C PHE A 339 -16.20 16.55 1.61
N ASN A 340 -15.62 17.32 2.53
CA ASN A 340 -15.74 17.17 3.98
C ASN A 340 -15.38 15.76 4.47
N THR A 341 -14.28 15.21 3.97
CA THR A 341 -13.70 13.92 4.38
C THR A 341 -12.30 14.08 4.98
N VAL A 342 -11.94 15.28 5.44
CA VAL A 342 -10.67 15.52 6.13
C VAL A 342 -10.67 14.81 7.49
N ILE A 343 -9.61 14.05 7.78
CA ILE A 343 -9.37 13.56 9.14
C ILE A 343 -9.02 14.77 10.02
N PRO A 344 -9.73 14.98 11.15
CA PRO A 344 -9.43 16.08 12.06
C PRO A 344 -7.96 16.05 12.48
N ASP A 345 -7.29 17.20 12.37
CA ASP A 345 -6.03 17.40 13.06
C ASP A 345 -6.37 17.48 14.55
N GLU A 346 -6.38 16.34 15.23
CA GLU A 346 -6.39 16.33 16.69
C GLU A 346 -5.16 17.11 17.15
N LYS A 347 -5.41 18.33 17.65
CA LYS A 347 -4.43 19.10 18.39
C LYS A 347 -4.21 18.35 19.69
N PHE A 348 -3.03 17.75 19.80
CA PHE A 348 -2.44 17.33 21.06
C PHE A 348 -2.26 18.53 21.99
#